data_AF-A0A099KPQ1-F1
#
_entry.id   AF-A0A099KPQ1-F1
#
_cell.length_a   1.000
_cell.length_b   1.000
_cell.length_c   1.000
_cell.angle_alpha   90.00
_cell.angle_beta   90.00
_cell.angle_gamma   90.00
#
_symmetry.space_group_name_H-M   'P 1'
#
loop_
_entity.id
_entity.type
_entity.pdbx_description
1 polymer ?
#
loop_
_entity_poly.entity_id
_entity_poly.type
_entity_poly.pdbx_seq_one_letter_code
_entity_poly.pdbx_strand_id
1 'polypeptide(L)'
;MKNILKLSLCALLTSSALYAQAADTLYGSEFLTSTPSSFSFPTLDLSQPTYASMHVTDIVTGSMGNQKIIEKLTLQFNNASTLDVTNFRNVNGYYIAVVEDAWVFRKLLVIVENVNFDQPDNFTVRLKVVEYTSNIDELTFAGGTELAVIHGNLIDKTPKKLVDKATLNVNGKELILSLKDRIGHYSPDPLNMPIPGYEHGFEIEATWMGHGTKTFFLPLPNNGSQTNNITPIRLNIEEINDPNGTIIILSVEYKDSYGGSFSSSQHLLNDILVQVF
;
A
#
# COMPACT_ATOMS: atom_id res chain seq x y z
N MET A 1 -10.39 -9.48 67.54
CA MET A 1 -10.27 -8.48 66.44
C MET A 1 -8.84 -8.49 65.93
N LYS A 2 -8.58 -9.10 64.76
CA LYS A 2 -7.50 -8.75 63.82
C LYS A 2 -7.48 -9.76 62.65
N ASN A 3 -7.60 -9.22 61.45
CA ASN A 3 -7.05 -9.70 60.19
C ASN A 3 -7.85 -10.75 59.38
N ILE A 4 -9.07 -10.37 58.98
CA ILE A 4 -9.64 -10.73 57.68
C ILE A 4 -9.17 -9.66 56.69
N LEU A 5 -8.02 -9.83 56.03
CA LEU A 5 -7.64 -9.01 54.87
C LEU A 5 -6.43 -9.60 54.14
N LYS A 6 -6.64 -10.72 53.45
CA LYS A 6 -5.77 -11.18 52.34
C LYS A 6 -6.65 -11.82 51.27
N LEU A 7 -7.53 -11.02 50.68
CA LEU A 7 -8.25 -11.37 49.46
C LEU A 7 -7.68 -10.53 48.32
N SER A 8 -6.71 -11.17 47.65
CA SER A 8 -6.33 -11.05 46.25
C SER A 8 -6.81 -9.80 45.49
N LEU A 9 -5.91 -8.82 45.41
CA LEU A 9 -5.94 -7.70 44.47
C LEU A 9 -5.45 -8.19 43.09
N CYS A 10 -6.22 -9.06 42.42
CA CYS A 10 -5.97 -9.53 41.05
C CYS A 10 -7.08 -9.04 40.11
N ALA A 11 -7.36 -7.74 40.11
CA ALA A 11 -8.33 -7.11 39.20
C ALA A 11 -7.81 -5.79 38.63
N LEU A 12 -6.54 -5.77 38.24
CA LEU A 12 -5.91 -4.68 37.51
C LEU A 12 -4.90 -5.33 36.56
N LEU A 13 -5.31 -5.54 35.31
CA LEU A 13 -4.49 -5.65 34.08
C LEU A 13 -5.35 -6.25 32.95
N THR A 14 -6.46 -5.60 32.62
CA THR A 14 -7.02 -5.66 31.26
C THR A 14 -6.97 -4.26 30.68
N SER A 15 -5.76 -3.71 30.60
CA SER A 15 -5.44 -2.68 29.63
C SER A 15 -5.45 -3.39 28.27
N SER A 16 -6.63 -3.43 27.63
CA SER A 16 -6.73 -3.70 26.21
C SER A 16 -5.97 -2.59 25.49
N ALA A 17 -4.67 -2.81 25.29
CA ALA A 17 -3.91 -2.07 24.31
C ALA A 17 -4.49 -2.48 22.95
N LEU A 18 -5.46 -1.69 22.50
CA LEU A 18 -5.78 -1.56 21.09
C LEU A 18 -4.51 -1.00 20.42
N TYR A 19 -3.55 -1.87 20.14
CA TYR A 19 -2.57 -1.56 19.12
C TYR A 19 -3.36 -1.52 17.82
N ALA A 20 -3.74 -0.31 17.41
CA ALA A 20 -4.00 -0.04 16.02
C ALA A 20 -2.77 -0.56 15.28
N GLN A 21 -2.93 -1.67 14.56
CA GLN A 21 -1.86 -2.24 13.78
C GLN A 21 -1.58 -1.22 12.69
N ALA A 22 -0.46 -0.51 12.81
CA ALA A 22 -0.03 0.44 11.80
C ALA A 22 0.13 -0.35 10.50
N ALA A 23 -0.62 0.03 9.47
CA ALA A 23 -0.54 -0.65 8.18
C ALA A 23 0.69 -0.12 7.44
N ASP A 24 1.68 -0.98 7.29
CA ASP A 24 2.87 -0.70 6.49
C ASP A 24 2.56 -0.94 5.01
N THR A 25 2.88 0.06 4.19
CA THR A 25 2.70 0.05 2.74
C THR A 25 4.02 0.38 2.06
N LEU A 26 4.40 -0.46 1.09
CA LEU A 26 5.58 -0.26 0.26
C LEU A 26 5.14 0.21 -1.12
N TYR A 27 5.48 1.45 -1.46
CA TYR A 27 5.32 1.96 -2.81
C TYR A 27 6.62 1.82 -3.60
N GLY A 28 6.52 1.26 -4.79
CA GLY A 28 7.54 1.38 -5.83
C GLY A 28 7.22 2.55 -6.76
N SER A 29 8.17 2.89 -7.64
CA SER A 29 7.96 3.91 -8.66
C SER A 29 8.17 3.40 -10.06
N GLU A 30 7.40 3.95 -10.99
CA GLU A 30 7.55 3.76 -12.44
C GLU A 30 7.66 5.12 -13.13
N PHE A 31 8.15 5.13 -14.37
CA PHE A 31 8.33 6.33 -15.19
C PHE A 31 9.13 7.46 -14.52
N LEU A 32 10.19 7.08 -13.81
CA LEU A 32 11.07 8.06 -13.16
C LEU A 32 11.75 8.96 -14.19
N THR A 33 11.66 10.26 -13.97
CA THR A 33 12.40 11.27 -14.72
C THR A 33 13.04 12.24 -13.73
N SER A 34 14.18 12.80 -14.10
CA SER A 34 14.78 13.87 -13.31
C SER A 34 15.16 15.06 -14.18
N THR A 35 14.91 16.25 -13.64
CA THR A 35 15.45 17.49 -14.16
C THR A 35 16.62 17.88 -13.25
N PRO A 36 17.88 17.75 -13.72
CA PRO A 36 19.01 18.24 -12.96
C PRO A 36 18.99 19.77 -12.94
N SER A 37 19.47 20.35 -11.84
CA SER A 37 19.59 21.81 -11.73
C SER A 37 20.74 22.37 -12.59
N SER A 38 20.84 23.70 -12.66
CA SER A 38 21.99 24.38 -13.24
C SER A 38 23.30 24.14 -12.47
N PHE A 39 23.21 23.62 -11.24
CA PHE A 39 24.34 23.26 -10.41
C PHE A 39 24.66 21.77 -10.59
N SER A 40 25.84 21.48 -11.14
CA SER A 40 26.34 20.11 -11.32
C SER A 40 27.66 19.93 -10.58
N PHE A 41 27.79 18.81 -9.89
CA PHE A 41 29.08 18.36 -9.38
C PHE A 41 29.71 17.41 -10.41
N PRO A 42 31.00 17.55 -10.76
CA PRO A 42 31.61 16.82 -11.89
C PRO A 42 31.51 15.29 -11.83
N THR A 43 31.29 14.71 -10.64
CA THR A 43 31.20 13.27 -10.42
C THR A 43 29.86 12.81 -9.85
N LEU A 44 28.89 13.72 -9.71
CA LEU A 44 27.56 13.41 -9.17
C LEU A 44 26.52 13.64 -10.27
N ASP A 45 25.99 12.55 -10.79
CA ASP A 45 24.95 12.56 -11.81
C ASP A 45 23.62 12.06 -11.21
N LEU A 46 22.68 13.00 -11.10
CA LEU A 46 21.33 12.78 -10.58
C LEU A 46 20.27 12.79 -11.69
N SER A 47 20.68 12.88 -12.96
CA SER A 47 19.77 13.07 -14.09
C SER A 47 18.96 11.81 -14.45
N GLN A 48 19.44 10.63 -14.04
CA GLN A 48 18.84 9.33 -14.35
C GLN A 48 18.59 8.51 -13.08
N PRO A 49 17.51 8.82 -12.33
CA PRO A 49 17.04 7.94 -11.26
C PRO A 49 16.58 6.60 -11.86
N THR A 50 17.08 5.50 -11.31
CA THR A 50 16.76 4.14 -11.77
C THR A 50 15.70 3.47 -10.93
N TYR A 51 15.57 3.89 -9.67
CA TYR A 51 14.64 3.31 -8.73
C TYR A 51 14.29 4.32 -7.64
N ALA A 52 13.01 4.37 -7.28
CA ALA A 52 12.55 5.01 -6.06
C ALA A 52 11.55 4.10 -5.34
N SER A 53 11.64 4.05 -4.02
CA SER A 53 10.62 3.41 -3.18
C SER A 53 10.34 4.18 -1.92
N MET A 54 9.09 4.12 -1.47
CA MET A 54 8.63 4.76 -0.23
C MET A 54 8.03 3.70 0.68
N HIS A 55 8.54 3.60 1.90
CA HIS A 55 7.90 2.90 3.00
C HIS A 55 7.01 3.89 3.75
N VAL A 56 5.72 3.58 3.84
CA VAL A 56 4.70 4.47 4.38
C VAL A 56 3.89 3.74 5.42
N THR A 57 3.71 4.37 6.56
CA THR A 57 2.98 3.79 7.69
C THR A 57 1.79 4.67 8.03
N ASP A 58 0.65 4.01 8.24
CA ASP A 58 -0.58 4.66 8.70
C ASP A 58 -0.57 4.80 10.22
N ILE A 59 -0.59 6.04 10.70
CA ILE A 59 -0.73 6.36 12.12
C ILE A 59 -2.16 6.79 12.40
N VAL A 60 -2.84 6.03 13.26
CA VAL A 60 -4.18 6.38 13.74
C VAL A 60 -4.06 7.46 14.80
N THR A 61 -4.27 8.72 14.41
CA THR A 61 -4.28 9.87 15.33
C THR A 61 -5.68 10.15 15.86
N GLY A 62 -6.20 9.24 16.69
CA GLY A 62 -7.45 9.44 17.43
C GLY A 62 -8.62 9.97 16.58
N SER A 63 -9.27 11.04 17.03
CA SER A 63 -10.45 11.64 16.38
C SER A 63 -10.18 12.46 15.12
N MET A 64 -8.93 12.61 14.68
CA MET A 64 -8.56 13.44 13.51
C MET A 64 -8.33 12.65 12.21
N GLY A 65 -8.53 11.33 12.23
CA GLY A 65 -8.32 10.45 11.08
C GLY A 65 -6.93 9.80 11.07
N ASN A 66 -6.68 9.02 10.00
CA ASN A 66 -5.40 8.35 9.77
C ASN A 66 -4.44 9.32 9.09
N GLN A 67 -3.24 9.48 9.64
CA GLN A 67 -2.17 10.23 9.01
C GLN A 67 -1.15 9.26 8.42
N LYS A 68 -0.83 9.44 7.13
CA LYS A 68 0.24 8.68 6.47
C LYS A 68 1.59 9.35 6.75
N ILE A 69 2.59 8.57 7.15
CA ILE A 69 3.96 9.04 7.35
C ILE A 69 4.90 8.26 6.44
N ILE A 70 5.75 8.98 5.69
CA ILE A 70 6.86 8.36 4.96
C ILE A 70 7.95 8.00 5.98
N GLU A 71 8.14 6.73 6.27
CA GLU A 71 9.20 6.28 7.16
C GLU A 71 10.56 6.28 6.47
N LYS A 72 10.57 5.82 5.20
CA LYS A 72 11.77 5.72 4.39
C LYS A 72 11.48 6.06 2.93
N LEU A 73 12.35 6.86 2.33
CA LEU A 73 12.48 7.01 0.87
C LEU A 73 13.84 6.46 0.46
N THR A 74 13.86 5.59 -0.54
CA THR A 74 15.09 5.09 -1.17
C THR A 74 15.14 5.62 -2.60
N LEU A 75 16.25 6.24 -2.98
CA LEU A 75 16.52 6.68 -4.36
C LEU A 75 17.81 6.04 -4.86
N GLN A 76 17.78 5.49 -6.07
CA GLN A 76 18.98 4.98 -6.75
C GLN A 76 19.18 5.69 -8.08
N PHE A 77 20.46 5.86 -8.43
CA PHE A 77 20.91 6.49 -9.66
C PHE A 77 21.99 5.60 -10.28
N ASN A 78 22.20 5.70 -11.59
CA ASN A 78 23.25 4.94 -12.27
C ASN A 78 24.66 5.27 -11.76
N ASN A 79 24.90 6.54 -11.45
CA ASN A 79 26.24 7.09 -11.18
C ASN A 79 26.33 7.82 -9.83
N ALA A 80 25.48 7.45 -8.86
CA ALA A 80 25.56 7.93 -7.48
C ALA A 80 25.23 6.79 -6.52
N SER A 81 25.81 6.82 -5.32
CA SER A 81 25.41 5.87 -4.28
C SER A 81 23.95 6.07 -3.91
N THR A 82 23.26 4.99 -3.52
CA THR A 82 21.88 5.02 -3.04
C THR A 82 21.69 6.08 -1.96
N LEU A 83 20.63 6.87 -2.11
CA LEU A 83 20.21 7.84 -1.11
C LEU A 83 19.03 7.26 -0.32
N ASP A 84 19.31 6.90 0.93
CA ASP A 84 18.32 6.46 1.90
C ASP A 84 17.95 7.63 2.82
N VAL A 85 16.67 7.96 2.86
CA VAL A 85 16.14 9.11 3.60
C VAL A 85 15.12 8.61 4.61
N THR A 86 15.24 9.02 5.86
CA THR A 86 14.31 8.68 6.95
C THR A 86 13.95 9.92 7.76
N ASN A 87 13.10 9.76 8.78
CA ASN A 87 12.69 10.83 9.69
C ASN A 87 11.92 11.98 9.00
N PHE A 88 11.07 11.65 8.03
CA PHE A 88 10.22 12.66 7.41
C PHE A 88 9.23 13.25 8.41
N ARG A 89 9.00 14.56 8.26
CA ARG A 89 7.97 15.31 8.97
C ARG A 89 7.02 15.89 7.94
N ASN A 90 5.71 15.79 8.19
CA ASN A 90 4.73 16.47 7.36
C ASN A 90 4.62 17.93 7.82
N VAL A 91 4.92 18.87 6.92
CA VAL A 91 4.82 20.32 7.14
C VAL A 91 3.97 20.88 6.01
N ASN A 92 2.75 21.30 6.32
CA ASN A 92 1.81 21.91 5.36
C ASN A 92 1.61 21.08 4.06
N GLY A 93 1.53 19.74 4.16
CA GLY A 93 1.34 18.86 3.01
C GLY A 93 2.63 18.43 2.31
N TYR A 94 3.79 18.91 2.75
CA TYR A 94 5.09 18.48 2.27
C TYR A 94 5.72 17.51 3.26
N TYR A 95 6.25 16.38 2.78
CA TYR A 95 7.07 15.51 3.62
C TYR A 95 8.52 15.92 3.50
N ILE A 96 9.10 16.39 4.61
CA ILE A 96 10.44 16.98 4.63
C ILE A 96 11.35 16.15 5.53
N ALA A 97 12.54 15.83 5.04
CA ALA A 97 13.61 15.19 5.81
C ALA A 97 14.96 15.84 5.50
N VAL A 98 15.91 15.69 6.42
CA VAL A 98 17.32 16.08 6.20
C VAL A 98 18.20 14.86 6.31
N VAL A 99 19.03 14.66 5.29
CA VAL A 99 20.09 13.64 5.29
C VAL A 99 21.41 14.32 5.54
N GLU A 100 22.20 13.79 6.47
CA GLU A 100 23.56 14.25 6.72
C GLU A 100 24.56 13.40 5.92
N ASP A 101 25.64 14.03 5.48
CA ASP A 101 26.78 13.39 4.82
C ASP A 101 26.42 12.54 3.58
N ALA A 102 25.47 13.03 2.77
CA ALA A 102 25.09 12.42 1.50
C ALA A 102 26.00 12.90 0.37
N TRP A 103 26.70 11.95 -0.25
CA TRP A 103 27.66 12.19 -1.34
C TRP A 103 28.77 13.17 -0.94
N VAL A 104 28.75 14.38 -1.50
CA VAL A 104 29.71 15.46 -1.24
C VAL A 104 29.13 16.57 -0.36
N PHE A 105 27.87 16.44 0.07
CA PHE A 105 27.16 17.47 0.82
C PHE A 105 27.02 17.08 2.29
N ARG A 106 27.33 18.03 3.17
CA ARG A 106 27.16 17.86 4.62
C ARG A 106 25.70 17.65 5.00
N LYS A 107 24.78 18.35 4.33
CA LYS A 107 23.34 18.29 4.60
C LYS A 107 22.54 18.44 3.32
N LEU A 108 21.63 17.50 3.09
CA LEU A 108 20.69 17.50 1.99
C LEU A 108 19.26 17.58 2.54
N LEU A 109 18.50 18.57 2.09
CA LEU A 109 17.07 18.67 2.30
C LEU A 109 16.35 17.86 1.23
N VAL A 110 15.49 16.95 1.67
CA VAL A 110 14.66 16.12 0.82
C VAL A 110 13.20 16.50 1.06
N ILE A 111 12.52 16.90 -0.01
CA ILE A 111 11.11 17.28 0.03
C ILE A 111 10.35 16.34 -0.89
N VAL A 112 9.38 15.62 -0.36
CA VAL A 112 8.40 14.86 -1.13
C VAL A 112 7.10 15.63 -1.15
N GLU A 113 6.59 15.90 -2.36
CA GLU A 113 5.40 16.69 -2.62
C GLU A 113 4.53 16.05 -3.70
N ASN A 114 3.31 16.57 -3.86
CA ASN A 114 2.32 16.08 -4.83
C ASN A 114 2.00 14.60 -4.67
N VAL A 115 2.09 14.05 -3.45
CA VAL A 115 1.81 12.65 -3.18
C VAL A 115 0.40 12.49 -2.62
N ASN A 116 -0.40 11.62 -3.27
CA ASN A 116 -1.66 11.14 -2.74
C ASN A 116 -1.57 9.63 -2.52
N PHE A 117 -1.48 9.18 -1.28
CA PHE A 117 -1.41 7.75 -0.98
C PHE A 117 -2.76 7.03 -1.05
N ASP A 118 -3.87 7.77 -1.06
CA ASP A 118 -5.20 7.19 -1.22
C ASP A 118 -5.53 6.91 -2.69
N GLN A 119 -4.88 7.64 -3.59
CA GLN A 119 -4.87 7.41 -5.04
C GLN A 119 -3.45 7.57 -5.55
N PRO A 120 -2.59 6.55 -5.37
CA PRO A 120 -1.18 6.63 -5.75
C PRO A 120 -1.09 6.93 -7.25
N ASP A 121 -0.69 8.16 -7.58
CA ASP A 121 -0.61 8.64 -8.94
C ASP A 121 0.80 9.13 -9.22
N ASN A 122 1.08 10.40 -8.98
CA ASN A 122 2.33 11.07 -9.23
C ASN A 122 2.97 11.40 -7.88
N PHE A 123 4.27 11.61 -7.90
CA PHE A 123 4.98 12.22 -6.79
C PHE A 123 6.12 13.06 -7.33
N THR A 124 6.60 13.98 -6.50
CA THR A 124 7.79 14.76 -6.81
C THR A 124 8.73 14.74 -5.62
N VAL A 125 10.01 14.47 -5.86
CA VAL A 125 11.08 14.58 -4.87
C VAL A 125 12.01 15.70 -5.29
N ARG A 126 12.22 16.67 -4.40
CA ARG A 126 13.24 17.71 -4.56
C ARG A 126 14.40 17.44 -3.64
N LEU A 127 15.60 17.48 -4.20
CA LEU A 127 16.85 17.39 -3.47
C LEU A 127 17.50 18.77 -3.46
N LYS A 128 17.74 19.34 -2.28
CA LYS A 128 18.37 20.66 -2.13
C LYS A 128 19.51 20.61 -1.12
N VAL A 129 20.57 21.37 -1.34
CA VAL A 129 21.63 21.56 -0.35
C VAL A 129 21.10 22.45 0.78
N VAL A 130 21.36 22.08 2.03
CA VAL A 130 21.05 22.96 3.17
C VAL A 130 22.16 23.98 3.32
N GLU A 131 21.85 25.26 3.09
CA GLU A 131 22.82 26.36 3.17
C GLU A 131 22.73 27.14 4.50
N TYR A 132 21.55 27.16 5.13
CA TYR A 132 21.32 27.90 6.37
C TYR A 132 20.62 27.02 7.41
N THR A 133 21.18 26.93 8.61
CA THR A 133 20.52 26.30 9.76
C THR A 133 20.30 27.35 10.84
N SER A 134 19.05 27.78 11.05
CA SER A 134 18.65 28.60 12.20
C SER A 134 18.29 27.68 13.37
N ASN A 135 18.66 28.07 14.60
CA ASN A 135 18.24 27.39 15.84
C ASN A 135 16.78 27.67 16.23
N ILE A 136 16.12 28.57 15.50
CA ILE A 136 14.71 28.92 15.65
C ILE A 136 14.04 28.34 14.39
N ASP A 137 13.27 27.27 14.59
CA ASP A 137 12.63 26.43 13.57
C ASP A 137 12.21 27.16 12.28
N GLU A 138 12.66 26.64 11.14
CA GLU A 138 11.79 26.17 10.06
C GLU A 138 12.64 25.63 8.89
N LEU A 139 12.66 24.30 8.74
CA LEU A 139 13.29 23.60 7.60
C LEU A 139 12.76 24.10 6.24
N THR A 140 11.56 24.70 6.23
CA THR A 140 10.92 25.36 5.09
C THR A 140 11.75 26.49 4.49
N PHE A 141 12.61 27.16 5.28
CA PHE A 141 13.44 28.30 4.84
C PHE A 141 14.94 27.95 4.70
N ALA A 142 15.34 26.72 5.00
CA ALA A 142 16.74 26.28 4.99
C ALA A 142 17.25 25.79 3.62
N GLY A 143 16.36 25.74 2.61
CA GLY A 143 16.67 25.22 1.28
C GLY A 143 17.57 26.16 0.48
N GLY A 144 18.79 25.70 0.22
CA GLY A 144 19.73 26.33 -0.70
C GLY A 144 19.57 25.82 -2.12
N THR A 145 20.69 25.70 -2.82
CA THR A 145 20.76 25.25 -4.22
C THR A 145 20.03 23.91 -4.42
N GLU A 146 19.04 23.88 -5.31
CA GLU A 146 18.38 22.65 -5.76
C GLU A 146 19.36 21.84 -6.59
N LEU A 147 19.47 20.54 -6.35
CA LEU A 147 20.36 19.64 -7.09
C LEU A 147 19.61 18.91 -8.20
N ALA A 148 18.43 18.41 -7.86
CA ALA A 148 17.58 17.65 -8.76
C ALA A 148 16.12 17.72 -8.34
N VAL A 149 15.23 17.69 -9.33
CA VAL A 149 13.80 17.41 -9.17
C VAL A 149 13.52 16.08 -9.84
N ILE A 150 12.91 15.15 -9.10
CA ILE A 150 12.59 13.81 -9.56
C ILE A 150 11.08 13.69 -9.60
N HIS A 151 10.54 13.25 -10.74
CA HIS A 151 9.14 12.95 -10.92
C HIS A 151 8.97 11.46 -11.20
N GLY A 152 7.85 10.91 -10.78
CA GLY A 152 7.47 9.54 -11.14
C GLY A 152 6.06 9.22 -10.70
N ASN A 153 5.65 7.98 -10.97
CA ASN A 153 4.37 7.45 -10.54
C ASN A 153 4.53 6.51 -9.34
N LEU A 154 3.63 6.59 -8.36
CA LEU A 154 3.62 5.66 -7.22
C LEU A 154 2.76 4.44 -7.53
N ILE A 155 3.27 3.26 -7.20
CA ILE A 155 2.55 2.00 -7.36
C ILE A 155 2.71 1.20 -6.07
N ASP A 156 1.60 0.74 -5.51
CA ASP A 156 1.64 -0.16 -4.36
C ASP A 156 2.30 -1.49 -4.77
N LYS A 157 3.43 -1.81 -4.14
CA LYS A 157 4.20 -3.04 -4.29
C LYS A 157 4.22 -3.83 -2.99
N THR A 158 3.32 -3.54 -2.05
CA THR A 158 3.28 -4.25 -0.78
C THR A 158 2.99 -5.73 -1.01
N PRO A 159 3.79 -6.65 -0.46
CA PRO A 159 3.53 -8.07 -0.62
C PRO A 159 2.14 -8.45 -0.11
N LYS A 160 1.33 -9.02 -1.01
CA LYS A 160 -0.01 -9.52 -0.69
C LYS A 160 0.08 -10.89 -0.03
N LYS A 161 -0.61 -11.05 1.09
CA LYS A 161 -0.68 -12.31 1.84
C LYS A 161 -1.95 -13.05 1.47
N LEU A 162 -1.91 -14.37 1.60
CA LEU A 162 -3.11 -15.21 1.52
C LEU A 162 -3.95 -15.00 2.78
N VAL A 163 -5.21 -14.60 2.60
CA VAL A 163 -6.20 -14.51 3.68
C VAL A 163 -6.95 -15.83 3.82
N ASP A 164 -7.47 -16.32 2.71
CA ASP A 164 -8.35 -17.47 2.68
C ASP A 164 -8.16 -18.26 1.40
N LYS A 165 -8.47 -19.55 1.47
CA LYS A 165 -8.32 -20.50 0.38
C LYS A 165 -9.51 -21.46 0.36
N ALA A 166 -10.14 -21.57 -0.80
CA ALA A 166 -11.19 -22.54 -1.04
C ALA A 166 -10.79 -23.51 -2.15
N THR A 167 -11.18 -24.77 -2.00
CA THR A 167 -11.02 -25.81 -3.01
C THR A 167 -12.40 -26.31 -3.42
N LEU A 168 -12.68 -26.27 -4.72
CA LEU A 168 -13.95 -26.66 -5.31
C LEU A 168 -13.72 -27.69 -6.41
N ASN A 169 -14.75 -28.48 -6.70
CA ASN A 169 -14.77 -29.33 -7.90
C ASN A 169 -15.71 -28.70 -8.93
N VAL A 170 -15.15 -28.22 -10.04
CA VAL A 170 -15.90 -27.60 -11.14
C VAL A 170 -15.66 -28.42 -12.39
N ASN A 171 -16.73 -28.99 -12.95
CA ASN A 171 -16.70 -29.85 -14.14
C ASN A 171 -15.72 -31.04 -14.00
N GLY A 172 -15.67 -31.67 -12.83
CA GLY A 172 -14.80 -32.82 -12.56
C GLY A 172 -13.32 -32.45 -12.35
N LYS A 173 -12.98 -31.16 -12.34
CA LYS A 173 -11.62 -30.65 -12.15
C LYS A 173 -11.53 -29.83 -10.87
N GLU A 174 -10.40 -29.95 -10.20
CA GLU A 174 -10.13 -29.15 -9.00
C GLU A 174 -9.88 -27.69 -9.37
N LEU A 175 -10.58 -26.79 -8.70
CA LEU A 175 -10.40 -25.35 -8.74
C LEU A 175 -10.00 -24.87 -7.34
N ILE A 176 -8.89 -24.16 -7.26
CA ILE A 176 -8.39 -23.55 -6.04
C ILE A 176 -8.54 -22.04 -6.15
N LEU A 177 -9.30 -21.43 -5.25
CA LEU A 177 -9.45 -19.98 -5.13
C LEU A 177 -8.65 -19.48 -3.93
N SER A 178 -7.84 -18.45 -4.14
CA SER A 178 -6.95 -17.88 -3.11
C SER A 178 -7.20 -16.37 -2.99
N LEU A 179 -7.78 -15.94 -1.88
CA LEU A 179 -8.08 -14.54 -1.58
C LEU A 179 -6.87 -13.84 -0.98
N LYS A 180 -6.54 -12.65 -1.48
CA LYS A 180 -5.44 -11.83 -0.94
C LYS A 180 -5.93 -10.85 0.14
N ASP A 181 -5.01 -10.37 0.97
CA ASP A 181 -5.26 -9.49 2.13
C ASP A 181 -5.45 -8.02 1.81
N ARG A 182 -5.35 -7.65 0.54
CA ARG A 182 -5.41 -6.28 0.07
C ARG A 182 -6.18 -6.20 -1.24
N ILE A 183 -6.70 -5.02 -1.49
CA ILE A 183 -7.31 -4.70 -2.77
C ILE A 183 -6.24 -4.78 -3.87
N GLY A 184 -6.59 -5.47 -4.94
CA GLY A 184 -5.77 -5.57 -6.12
C GLY A 184 -6.13 -4.50 -7.14
N HIS A 185 -5.13 -4.12 -7.92
CA HIS A 185 -5.29 -3.26 -9.08
C HIS A 185 -4.90 -4.08 -10.30
N TYR A 186 -5.66 -3.93 -11.37
CA TYR A 186 -5.32 -4.51 -12.65
C TYR A 186 -3.98 -3.93 -13.10
N SER A 187 -3.00 -4.82 -13.24
CA SER A 187 -1.77 -4.56 -13.97
C SER A 187 -1.89 -5.24 -15.32
N PRO A 188 -1.41 -4.63 -16.43
CA PRO A 188 -1.45 -5.18 -17.79
C PRO A 188 -0.54 -6.42 -18.00
N ASP A 189 -0.38 -7.25 -16.97
CA ASP A 189 0.20 -8.58 -17.03
C ASP A 189 -0.78 -9.54 -17.73
N PRO A 190 -0.35 -10.33 -18.73
CA PRO A 190 -1.20 -11.33 -19.40
C PRO A 190 -1.79 -12.42 -18.49
N LEU A 191 -1.31 -12.56 -17.25
CA LEU A 191 -1.87 -13.44 -16.23
C LEU A 191 -3.06 -12.81 -15.46
N ASN A 192 -3.18 -11.49 -15.52
CA ASN A 192 -4.34 -10.76 -14.99
C ASN A 192 -5.34 -10.59 -16.14
N MET A 193 -6.57 -11.08 -15.96
CA MET A 193 -7.65 -10.75 -16.90
C MET A 193 -8.68 -9.89 -16.17
N PRO A 194 -8.97 -8.68 -16.68
CA PRO A 194 -10.01 -7.87 -16.08
C PRO A 194 -11.35 -8.57 -16.38
N ILE A 195 -12.15 -8.77 -15.34
CA ILE A 195 -13.59 -8.93 -15.54
C ILE A 195 -14.05 -7.60 -16.15
N PRO A 196 -14.71 -7.59 -17.34
CA PRO A 196 -15.09 -6.36 -18.01
C PRO A 196 -15.83 -5.40 -17.06
N GLY A 197 -15.26 -4.21 -16.86
CA GLY A 197 -15.81 -3.18 -15.98
C GLY A 197 -15.12 -3.03 -14.61
N TYR A 198 -14.15 -3.88 -14.26
CA TYR A 198 -13.44 -3.79 -12.97
C TYR A 198 -11.91 -3.78 -13.14
N GLU A 199 -11.31 -2.61 -12.87
CA GLU A 199 -9.85 -2.40 -12.91
C GLU A 199 -9.20 -2.49 -11.52
N HIS A 200 -9.99 -2.66 -10.46
CA HIS A 200 -9.54 -2.84 -9.09
C HIS A 200 -10.62 -3.57 -8.29
N GLY A 201 -10.21 -4.29 -7.24
CA GLY A 201 -11.16 -5.09 -6.46
C GLY A 201 -10.53 -6.08 -5.48
N PHE A 202 -11.35 -6.94 -4.91
CA PHE A 202 -10.86 -8.08 -4.13
C PHE A 202 -10.08 -9.02 -5.04
N GLU A 203 -8.78 -9.15 -4.82
CA GLU A 203 -7.91 -9.97 -5.65
C GLU A 203 -8.05 -11.45 -5.29
N ILE A 204 -8.41 -12.25 -6.28
CA ILE A 204 -8.55 -13.69 -6.17
C ILE A 204 -7.70 -14.36 -7.23
N GLU A 205 -6.79 -15.22 -6.79
CA GLU A 205 -6.01 -16.09 -7.67
C GLU A 205 -6.73 -17.44 -7.79
N ALA A 206 -7.12 -17.80 -9.02
CA ALA A 206 -7.73 -19.06 -9.37
C ALA A 206 -6.72 -19.98 -10.04
N THR A 207 -6.50 -21.16 -9.46
CA THR A 207 -5.75 -22.24 -10.10
C THR A 207 -6.71 -23.35 -10.47
N TRP A 208 -6.92 -23.56 -11.77
CA TRP A 208 -7.85 -24.57 -12.28
C TRP A 208 -7.10 -25.67 -13.01
N MET A 209 -7.28 -26.92 -12.55
CA MET A 209 -6.53 -28.08 -13.04
C MET A 209 -6.68 -28.25 -14.56
N GLY A 210 -5.58 -28.13 -15.29
CA GLY A 210 -5.55 -28.22 -16.75
C GLY A 210 -5.95 -26.96 -17.52
N HIS A 211 -6.24 -25.85 -16.82
CA HIS A 211 -6.49 -24.52 -17.42
C HIS A 211 -5.47 -23.46 -16.97
N GLY A 212 -4.73 -23.73 -15.88
CA GLY A 212 -3.62 -22.89 -15.40
C GLY A 212 -4.02 -22.03 -14.21
N THR A 213 -3.23 -20.97 -13.97
CA THR A 213 -3.45 -20.01 -12.90
C THR A 213 -3.73 -18.64 -13.48
N LYS A 214 -4.78 -17.99 -12.98
CA LYS A 214 -5.22 -16.65 -13.39
C LYS A 214 -5.66 -15.84 -12.18
N THR A 215 -5.50 -14.53 -12.27
CA THR A 215 -5.97 -13.60 -11.24
C THR A 215 -7.14 -12.79 -11.78
N PHE A 216 -8.19 -12.67 -10.97
CA PHE A 216 -9.34 -11.82 -11.24
C PHE A 216 -9.71 -10.97 -10.02
N PHE A 217 -10.54 -9.96 -10.24
CA PHE A 217 -10.93 -8.99 -9.22
C PHE A 217 -12.45 -8.98 -9.06
N LEU A 218 -12.94 -9.21 -7.84
CA LEU A 218 -14.35 -8.96 -7.54
C LEU A 218 -14.56 -7.49 -7.17
N PRO A 219 -15.66 -6.87 -7.61
CA PRO A 219 -15.92 -5.46 -7.36
C PRO A 219 -15.98 -5.11 -5.87
N LEU A 220 -15.53 -3.90 -5.58
CA LEU A 220 -15.77 -3.27 -4.30
C LEU A 220 -17.23 -2.80 -4.20
N PRO A 221 -17.81 -2.76 -2.99
CA PRO A 221 -19.19 -2.33 -2.78
C PRO A 221 -19.47 -0.90 -3.25
N ASN A 222 -18.44 -0.05 -3.21
CA ASN A 222 -18.47 1.32 -3.71
C ASN A 222 -17.25 1.51 -4.60
N ASN A 223 -17.44 1.89 -5.87
CA ASN A 223 -16.36 2.26 -6.81
C ASN A 223 -15.67 3.60 -6.43
N GLY A 224 -15.61 3.93 -5.14
CA GLY A 224 -15.13 5.20 -4.59
C GLY A 224 -13.75 5.09 -3.96
N SER A 225 -13.13 6.25 -3.74
CA SER A 225 -11.76 6.50 -3.27
C SER A 225 -11.39 5.97 -1.87
N GLN A 226 -12.11 4.99 -1.31
CA GLN A 226 -11.86 4.41 0.02
C GLN A 226 -11.32 2.97 -0.05
N THR A 227 -10.64 2.62 -1.16
CA THR A 227 -10.10 1.28 -1.41
C THR A 227 -9.09 0.83 -0.35
N ASN A 228 -8.39 1.77 0.29
CA ASN A 228 -7.36 1.48 1.30
C ASN A 228 -7.93 1.12 2.69
N ASN A 229 -9.24 1.23 2.89
CA ASN A 229 -9.90 1.04 4.18
C ASN A 229 -10.74 -0.25 4.25
N ILE A 230 -10.52 -1.17 3.31
CA ILE A 230 -11.23 -2.45 3.22
C ILE A 230 -10.23 -3.57 3.46
N THR A 231 -10.52 -4.43 4.44
CA THR A 231 -9.72 -5.62 4.74
C THR A 231 -10.51 -6.88 4.38
N PRO A 232 -10.10 -7.66 3.37
CA PRO A 232 -10.73 -8.95 3.05
C PRO A 232 -10.57 -9.92 4.22
N ILE A 233 -11.61 -10.70 4.52
CA ILE A 233 -11.66 -11.67 5.63
C ILE A 233 -11.73 -13.11 5.14
N ARG A 234 -12.64 -13.42 4.20
CA ARG A 234 -12.82 -14.77 3.67
C ARG A 234 -13.61 -14.80 2.37
N LEU A 235 -13.48 -15.91 1.65
CA LEU A 235 -14.37 -16.27 0.56
C LEU A 235 -15.67 -16.83 1.12
N ASN A 236 -16.79 -16.30 0.67
CA ASN A 236 -18.11 -16.87 0.90
C ASN A 236 -18.52 -17.61 -0.37
N ILE A 237 -18.72 -18.92 -0.24
CA ILE A 237 -19.11 -19.80 -1.34
C ILE A 237 -20.42 -20.46 -0.96
N GLU A 238 -21.42 -20.25 -1.81
CA GLU A 238 -22.75 -20.86 -1.67
C GLU A 238 -22.98 -21.80 -2.86
N GLU A 239 -23.26 -23.08 -2.56
CA GLU A 239 -23.59 -24.08 -3.56
C GLU A 239 -25.10 -24.34 -3.53
N ILE A 240 -25.77 -24.03 -4.64
CA ILE A 240 -27.21 -24.26 -4.81
C ILE A 240 -27.36 -25.42 -5.80
N ASN A 241 -27.87 -26.54 -5.31
CA ASN A 241 -28.16 -27.70 -6.15
C ASN A 241 -29.54 -27.55 -6.79
N ASP A 242 -29.58 -27.40 -8.11
CA ASP A 242 -30.79 -27.40 -8.94
C ASP A 242 -30.84 -28.69 -9.78
N PRO A 243 -32.02 -29.19 -10.20
CA PRO A 243 -32.14 -30.23 -11.21
C PRO A 243 -31.27 -30.08 -12.47
N ASN A 244 -30.87 -28.86 -12.84
CA ASN A 244 -30.00 -28.61 -14.00
C ASN A 244 -28.49 -28.62 -13.67
N GLY A 245 -28.11 -28.76 -12.40
CA GLY A 245 -26.73 -28.78 -11.95
C GLY A 245 -26.49 -27.96 -10.67
N THR A 246 -25.23 -27.92 -10.24
CA THR A 246 -24.80 -27.12 -9.09
C THR A 246 -24.45 -25.71 -9.54
N ILE A 247 -25.14 -24.73 -8.99
CA ILE A 247 -24.84 -23.30 -9.14
C ILE A 247 -23.93 -22.91 -7.99
N ILE A 248 -22.78 -22.30 -8.31
CA ILE A 248 -21.82 -21.84 -7.31
C ILE A 248 -21.78 -20.31 -7.32
N ILE A 249 -22.10 -19.71 -6.18
CA ILE A 249 -22.10 -18.27 -5.95
C ILE A 249 -20.89 -17.90 -5.09
N LEU A 250 -20.16 -16.87 -5.51
CA LEU A 250 -18.97 -16.36 -4.86
C LEU A 250 -19.21 -14.92 -4.36
N SER A 251 -18.84 -14.64 -3.12
CA SER A 251 -18.65 -13.29 -2.59
C SER A 251 -17.47 -13.23 -1.61
N VAL A 252 -17.09 -12.04 -1.18
CA VAL A 252 -16.01 -11.82 -0.21
C VAL A 252 -16.58 -11.16 1.03
N GLU A 253 -16.34 -11.76 2.19
CA GLU A 253 -16.53 -11.06 3.46
C GLU A 253 -15.35 -10.11 3.69
N TYR A 254 -15.64 -8.88 4.10
CA TYR A 254 -14.64 -7.85 4.36
C TYR A 254 -14.99 -7.00 5.57
N LYS A 255 -13.97 -6.34 6.13
CA LYS A 255 -14.07 -5.36 7.20
C LYS A 255 -13.86 -3.96 6.64
N ASP A 256 -14.65 -2.98 7.06
CA ASP A 256 -14.38 -1.56 6.77
C ASP A 256 -13.44 -0.92 7.80
N SER A 257 -13.12 0.37 7.61
CA SER A 257 -12.28 1.15 8.53
C SER A 257 -12.88 1.33 9.94
N TYR A 258 -14.20 1.21 10.09
CA TYR A 258 -14.89 1.33 11.37
C TYR A 258 -15.02 -0.02 12.09
N GLY A 259 -14.58 -1.08 11.43
CA GLY A 259 -14.58 -2.43 11.91
C GLY A 259 -15.89 -3.19 11.72
N GLY A 260 -16.81 -2.66 10.93
CA GLY A 260 -18.00 -3.37 10.50
C GLY A 260 -17.66 -4.48 9.51
N SER A 261 -18.31 -5.63 9.65
CA SER A 261 -18.19 -6.75 8.71
C SER A 261 -19.33 -6.72 7.70
N PHE A 262 -18.99 -6.92 6.43
CA PHE A 262 -19.92 -6.85 5.29
C PHE A 262 -19.57 -7.93 4.26
N SER A 263 -20.48 -8.18 3.31
CA SER A 263 -20.23 -9.03 2.16
C SER A 263 -20.21 -8.19 0.88
N SER A 264 -19.31 -8.50 -0.04
CA SER A 264 -19.35 -7.98 -1.41
C SER A 264 -20.62 -8.44 -2.13
N SER A 265 -20.86 -7.87 -3.32
CA SER A 265 -21.84 -8.42 -4.27
C SER A 265 -21.54 -9.89 -4.57
N GLN A 266 -22.61 -10.64 -4.83
CA GLN A 266 -22.56 -12.04 -5.21
C GLN A 266 -22.35 -12.18 -6.72
N HIS A 267 -21.51 -13.13 -7.11
CA HIS A 267 -21.18 -13.41 -8.50
C HIS A 267 -21.28 -14.91 -8.79
N LEU A 268 -21.81 -15.28 -9.96
CA LEU A 268 -21.79 -16.66 -10.41
C LEU A 268 -20.36 -17.06 -10.77
N LEU A 269 -19.85 -18.13 -10.14
CA LEU A 269 -18.49 -18.59 -10.38
C LEU A 269 -18.27 -18.98 -11.84
N ASN A 270 -19.27 -19.61 -12.48
CA ASN A 270 -19.16 -20.02 -13.87
C ASN A 270 -18.98 -18.82 -14.82
N ASP A 271 -19.66 -17.70 -14.57
CA ASP A 271 -19.54 -16.50 -15.38
C ASP A 271 -18.15 -15.88 -15.27
N ILE A 272 -17.54 -15.93 -14.08
CA ILE A 272 -16.16 -15.49 -13.85
C ILE A 272 -15.19 -16.41 -14.60
N LEU A 273 -15.33 -17.73 -14.46
CA LEU A 273 -14.40 -18.68 -15.06
C LEU A 273 -14.39 -18.58 -16.59
N VAL A 274 -15.55 -18.41 -17.23
CA VAL A 274 -15.67 -18.22 -18.70
C VAL A 274 -14.96 -16.94 -19.19
N GLN A 275 -14.85 -15.92 -18.34
CA GLN A 275 -14.19 -14.67 -18.70
C GLN A 275 -12.67 -14.72 -18.49
N VAL A 276 -12.20 -15.57 -17.57
CA VAL A 276 -10.82 -15.59 -17.09
C VAL A 276 -9.99 -16.71 -17.74
N PHE A 277 -10.62 -17.81 -18.16
CA PHE A 277 -9.98 -18.99 -18.77
C PHE A 277 -10.53 -19.30 -20.16
#